data_AF-A0A6B8M7U0-F1
#
_entry.id   AF-A0A6B8M7U0-F1
#
_cell.length_a   1.000
_cell.length_b   1.000
_cell.length_c   1.000
_cell.angle_alpha   90.00
_cell.angle_beta   90.00
_cell.angle_gamma   90.00
#
_symmetry.space_group_name_H-M   'P 1'
#
loop_
_entity.id
_entity.type
_entity.pdbx_description
1 polymer ?
#
loop_
_entity_poly.entity_id
_entity_poly.type
_entity_poly.pdbx_seq_one_letter_code
_entity_poly.pdbx_strand_id
1 'polypeptide(L)' 'MHALKTDDFRIERDGAEWIVTFTPTGARFFFGSNGMETRVSETDLPPEDAPTDYDPLEVERMAARIAYLVRNNSG' A
#
# COMPACT_ATOMS: atom_id res chain seq x y z
N MET A 1 17.43 11.21 -10.07
CA MET A 1 16.27 11.48 -9.19
C MET A 1 15.35 10.27 -9.30
N HIS A 2 15.37 9.35 -8.34
CA HIS A 2 14.40 8.26 -8.31
C HIS A 2 13.05 8.88 -7.95
N ALA A 3 12.17 9.03 -8.93
CA ALA A 3 10.77 9.33 -8.67
C ALA A 3 10.26 8.27 -7.69
N LEU A 4 9.52 8.69 -6.65
CA LEU A 4 8.77 7.75 -5.83
C LEU A 4 7.93 6.90 -6.81
N LYS A 5 8.25 5.60 -6.91
CA LYS A 5 7.58 4.66 -7.79
C LYS A 5 6.16 4.42 -7.25
N THR A 6 5.29 5.37 -7.56
CA THR A 6 3.90 5.44 -7.06
C THR A 6 2.93 4.80 -8.04
N ASP A 7 3.36 4.53 -9.28
CA ASP A 7 2.59 3.81 -10.29
C ASP A 7 2.24 2.37 -9.87
N ASP A 8 3.04 1.79 -8.97
CA ASP A 8 2.84 0.44 -8.44
C ASP A 8 1.79 0.39 -7.31
N PHE A 9 1.20 1.53 -6.91
CA PHE A 9 0.24 1.59 -5.82
C PHE A 9 -1.07 2.26 -6.26
N ARG A 10 -2.19 1.59 -5.97
CA ARG A 10 -3.54 2.16 -6.06
C ARG A 10 -4.02 2.52 -4.68
N ILE A 11 -4.71 3.65 -4.56
CA ILE A 11 -5.21 4.16 -3.28
C ILE A 11 -6.71 4.35 -3.40
N GLU A 12 -7.45 3.78 -2.46
CA GLU A 12 -8.88 3.85 -2.36
C GLU A 12 -9.26 4.30 -0.94
N ARG A 13 -10.44 4.92 -0.82
CA ARG A 13 -10.98 5.33 0.49
C ARG A 13 -12.33 4.65 0.66
N ASP A 14 -12.46 3.85 1.71
CA ASP A 14 -13.72 3.23 2.12
C ASP A 14 -14.13 3.77 3.49
N GLY A 15 -15.03 4.77 3.47
CA GLY A 15 -15.44 5.51 4.66
C GLY A 15 -14.27 6.19 5.39
N ALA A 16 -13.91 5.66 6.56
CA ALA A 16 -12.85 6.16 7.42
C ALA A 16 -11.50 5.43 7.22
N GLU A 17 -11.46 4.41 6.38
CA GLU A 17 -10.28 3.60 6.12
C GLU A 17 -9.68 3.96 4.75
N TRP A 18 -8.35 3.98 4.71
CA TRP A 18 -7.58 4.11 3.48
C TRP A 18 -7.04 2.74 3.09
N ILE A 19 -7.24 2.36 1.84
CA ILE A 19 -6.81 1.08 1.28
C ILE A 19 -5.72 1.38 0.27
N VAL A 20 -4.52 0.88 0.52
CA VAL A 20 -3.39 0.97 -0.41
C VAL A 20 -3.15 -0.40 -1.00
N THR A 21 -3.37 -0.56 -2.30
CA THR A 21 -3.16 -1.80 -3.03
C THR A 21 -1.83 -1.73 -3.77
N PHE A 22 -0.90 -2.64 -3.46
CA PHE A 22 0.30 -2.86 -4.25
C PHE A 22 -0.10 -3.64 -5.51
N THR A 23 -0.15 -2.95 -6.64
CA THR A 23 -0.70 -3.46 -7.90
C THR A 23 0.08 -4.65 -8.48
N PRO A 24 1.41 -4.81 -8.27
CA PRO A 24 2.12 -5.97 -8.79
C PRO A 24 1.69 -7.30 -8.16
N THR A 25 1.21 -7.30 -6.91
CA THR A 25 0.81 -8.53 -6.21
C THR A 25 -0.66 -8.59 -5.82
N GLY A 26 -1.36 -7.45 -5.89
CA GLY A 26 -2.71 -7.30 -5.36
C GLY A 26 -2.76 -7.17 -3.83
N ALA A 27 -1.62 -7.18 -3.13
CA ALA A 27 -1.58 -7.04 -1.67
C ALA A 27 -2.20 -5.71 -1.24
N ARG A 28 -3.10 -5.75 -0.26
CA ARG A 28 -3.84 -4.58 0.24
C ARG A 28 -3.43 -4.29 1.68
N PHE A 29 -3.11 -3.04 1.93
CA PHE A 29 -2.77 -2.49 3.24
C PHE A 29 -3.88 -1.54 3.68
N PHE A 30 -4.43 -1.76 4.85
CA PHE A 30 -5.58 -1.04 5.37
C PHE A 30 -5.12 -0.13 6.51
N PHE A 31 -5.46 1.15 6.41
CA PHE A 31 -5.07 2.18 7.38
C PHE A 31 -6.30 2.90 7.91
N GLY A 32 -6.47 2.87 9.23
CA GLY A 32 -7.56 3.59 9.88
C GLY A 32 -7.38 5.10 9.82
N SER A 33 -8.40 5.84 10.26
CA SER A 33 -8.38 7.31 10.30
C SER A 33 -7.26 7.88 11.19
N ASN A 34 -6.77 7.10 12.15
CA ASN A 34 -5.62 7.42 13.00
C ASN A 34 -4.26 7.24 12.29
N GLY A 35 -4.24 6.70 11.07
CA GLY A 35 -3.03 6.40 10.30
C GLY A 35 -2.28 5.15 10.76
N MET A 36 -2.85 4.38 11.69
CA MET A 36 -2.30 3.08 12.08
C MET A 36 -2.77 2.03 11.08
N GLU A 37 -1.86 1.12 10.72
CA GLU A 37 -2.22 -0.07 9.97
C GLU A 37 -3.19 -0.92 10.80
N THR A 38 -4.30 -1.31 10.19
CA THR A 38 -5.35 -2.12 10.82
C THR A 38 -5.28 -3.56 10.35
N ARG A 39 -4.90 -3.77 9.09
CA ARG A 39 -4.86 -5.09 8.44
C ARG A 39 -3.96 -5.06 7.21
N VAL A 40 -3.40 -6.22 6.88
CA VAL A 40 -2.78 -6.52 5.59
C VAL A 40 -3.48 -7.74 4.99
N SER A 41 -3.80 -7.71 3.70
CA SER A 41 -4.28 -8.91 3.00
C SER A 41 -3.11 -9.76 2.53
N GLU A 42 -3.36 -11.06 2.39
CA GLU A 42 -2.47 -11.93 1.63
C GLU A 42 -2.38 -11.43 0.17
N THR A 43 -1.27 -11.77 -0.48
CA THR A 43 -1.06 -11.52 -1.90
C THR A 43 -2.06 -12.33 -2.73
N ASP A 44 -2.56 -11.74 -3.82
CA ASP A 44 -3.44 -12.46 -4.75
C ASP A 44 -2.61 -13.38 -5.71
N LEU A 45 -1.27 -13.30 -5.66
CA LEU A 45 -0.36 -14.12 -6.45
C LEU A 45 0.12 -15.38 -5.72
N PRO A 46 0.27 -16.52 -6.43
CA PRO A 46 0.99 -17.67 -5.89
C PRO A 46 2.48 -17.35 -5.70
N PRO A 47 3.18 -18.01 -4.76
CA PRO A 47 4.57 -17.70 -4.43
C PRO A 47 5.54 -17.77 -5.61
N GLU A 48 5.29 -18.68 -6.57
CA GLU A 48 6.11 -18.83 -7.79
C GLU A 48 6.02 -17.63 -8.75
N ASP A 49 4.92 -16.88 -8.71
CA ASP A 49 4.68 -15.70 -9.54
C ASP A 49 4.93 -14.39 -8.78
N ALA A 50 5.26 -14.47 -7.48
CA ALA A 50 5.54 -13.31 -6.67
C ALA A 50 6.80 -12.59 -7.20
N PRO A 51 6.71 -11.28 -7.53
CA PRO A 51 7.85 -10.55 -8.03
C PRO A 51 8.95 -10.50 -6.97
N THR A 52 10.12 -11.05 -7.30
CA THR A 52 11.27 -11.18 -6.39
C THR A 52 12.04 -9.87 -6.20
N ASP A 53 11.75 -8.87 -7.03
CA ASP A 53 12.46 -7.59 -7.06
C ASP A 53 11.99 -6.62 -5.97
N TYR A 54 10.97 -6.99 -5.19
CA TYR A 54 10.41 -6.16 -4.13
C TYR A 54 10.69 -6.78 -2.76
N ASP A 55 11.23 -5.96 -1.85
CA ASP A 55 11.30 -6.31 -0.43
C ASP A 55 9.92 -6.06 0.22
N PRO A 56 9.28 -7.08 0.81
CA PRO A 56 8.00 -6.93 1.49
C PRO A 56 7.97 -5.79 2.53
N LEU A 57 9.06 -5.59 3.26
CA LEU A 57 9.17 -4.54 4.28
C LEU A 57 9.24 -3.15 3.63
N GLU A 58 9.87 -3.03 2.47
CA GLU A 58 9.87 -1.77 1.71
C GLU A 58 8.49 -1.45 1.14
N VAL A 59 7.77 -2.46 0.65
CA VAL A 59 6.39 -2.32 0.16
C VAL A 59 5.47 -1.84 1.27
N GLU A 60 5.53 -2.44 2.46
CA GLU A 60 4.74 -2.05 3.64
C GLU A 60 5.05 -0.60 4.07
N ARG A 61 6.34 -0.25 4.19
CA ARG A 61 6.77 1.12 4.53
C ARG A 61 6.30 2.14 3.50
N MET A 62 6.32 1.78 2.22
CA MET A 62 5.85 2.65 1.15
C MET A 62 4.33 2.82 1.23
N ALA A 63 3.58 1.74 1.46
CA ALA A 63 2.13 1.80 1.62
C ALA A 63 1.72 2.71 2.78
N ALA A 64 2.38 2.58 3.94
CA ALA A 64 2.15 3.44 5.09
C ALA A 64 2.48 4.92 4.79
N ARG A 65 3.59 5.17 4.08
CA ARG A 65 3.97 6.53 3.67
C ARG A 65 2.95 7.14 2.72
N ILE A 66 2.46 6.37 1.77
CA ILE A 66 1.44 6.80 0.81
C ILE A 66 0.14 7.14 1.54
N ALA A 67 -0.35 6.27 2.42
CA ALA A 67 -1.54 6.52 3.22
C ALA A 67 -1.42 7.80 4.05
N TYR A 68 -0.26 8.03 4.68
CA TYR A 68 0.02 9.25 5.45
C TYR A 68 -0.01 10.51 4.57
N LEU A 69 0.62 10.47 3.40
CA LEU A 69 0.67 11.61 2.49
C LEU A 69 -0.72 11.97 1.94
N VAL A 70 -1.49 10.97 1.51
CA VAL A 70 -2.83 11.21 0.96
C VAL A 70 -3.80 11.69 2.03
N ARG A 71 -3.71 11.16 3.26
CA ARG A 71 -4.47 11.67 4.40
C ARG A 71 -4.23 13.16 4.63
N ASN A 72 -2.96 13.58 4.66
CA ASN A 72 -2.59 14.96 4.96
C ASN A 72 -2.87 15.93 3.80
N ASN A 73 -2.91 15.45 2.56
CA ASN A 73 -3.26 16.26 1.40
C ASN A 73 -4.78 16.35 1.15
N SER A 74 -5.59 15.57 1.87
CA SER A 74 -7.05 15.58 1.77
C SER A 74 -7.73 16.47 2.82
N GLY A 75 -6.95 17.24 3.59
CA GLY A 75 -7.39 18.14 4.67
C GLY A 75 -7.34 19.61 4.31
#